data_AF-A0A7S3N9J8-F1
#
_entry.id   AF-A0A7S3N9J8-F1
#
_cell.length_a   1.000
_cell.length_b   1.000
_cell.length_c   1.000
_cell.angle_alpha   90.00
_cell.angle_beta   90.00
_cell.angle_gamma   90.00
#
_symmetry.space_group_name_H-M   'P 1'
#
loop_
_entity.id
_entity.type
_entity.pdbx_description
1 polymer ?
#
loop_
_entity_poly.entity_id
_entity_poly.type
_entity_poly.pdbx_seq_one_letter_code
_entity_poly.pdbx_strand_id
1 'polypeptide(L)'
;EKDQEMIKKKEEEILKFKAEIQALQEASKAAEMSREEMKKQREEIEKSRRAALIDNGLSFDEIREELKIDENAPYILNISDDPTMTGCLIMHLRQGENKIGALQESNIVIKGVGIQDSHCILTCENYDKMTITPLGKSRTLVNGNYLS
;
A
#
# COMPACT_ATOMS: atom_id res chain seq x y z
N GLU A 1 32.85 -29.90 -55.17
CA GLU A 1 32.56 -28.50 -55.52
C GLU A 1 31.12 -28.12 -55.14
N LYS A 2 30.09 -28.69 -55.76
CA LYS A 2 28.67 -28.42 -55.42
C LYS A 2 28.29 -28.64 -53.95
N ASP A 3 28.84 -29.66 -53.30
CA ASP A 3 28.54 -29.93 -51.88
C ASP A 3 29.17 -28.90 -50.93
N GLN A 4 30.36 -28.40 -51.27
CA GLN A 4 31.03 -27.34 -50.50
C GLN A 4 30.29 -26.01 -50.66
N GLU A 5 29.77 -25.72 -51.85
CA GLU A 5 28.93 -24.55 -52.11
C GLU A 5 27.60 -24.61 -51.34
N MET A 6 26.98 -25.80 -51.25
CA MET A 6 25.78 -26.01 -50.46
C MET A 6 26.03 -25.87 -48.96
N ILE A 7 27.16 -26.37 -48.46
CA ILE A 7 27.57 -26.20 -47.04
C ILE A 7 27.76 -24.72 -46.73
N LYS A 8 28.50 -24.00 -47.57
CA LYS A 8 28.75 -22.56 -47.38
C LYS A 8 27.46 -21.75 -47.35
N LYS A 9 26.51 -22.06 -48.24
CA LYS A 9 25.19 -21.41 -48.27
C LYS A 9 24.39 -21.67 -46.98
N LYS A 10 24.42 -22.91 -46.46
CA LYS A 10 23.77 -23.26 -45.19
C LYS A 10 24.43 -22.57 -43.99
N GLU A 11 25.75 -22.42 -43.99
CA GLU A 11 26.49 -21.69 -42.95
C GLU A 11 26.09 -20.21 -42.92
N GLU A 12 25.94 -19.58 -44.08
CA GLU A 12 25.45 -18.20 -44.19
C GLU A 12 23.99 -18.05 -43.69
N GLU A 13 23.12 -19.02 -44.00
CA GLU A 13 21.74 -19.04 -43.48
C GLU A 13 21.70 -19.23 -41.96
N ILE A 14 22.51 -20.13 -41.41
CA ILE A 14 22.63 -20.34 -39.96
C ILE A 14 23.11 -19.06 -39.27
N LEU A 15 24.06 -18.34 -39.87
CA LEU A 15 24.56 -17.09 -39.32
C LEU A 15 23.47 -16.00 -39.30
N LYS A 16 22.67 -15.91 -40.36
CA LYS A 16 21.51 -14.99 -40.42
C LYS A 16 20.46 -15.33 -39.36
N PHE A 17 20.08 -16.60 -39.23
CA PHE A 17 19.10 -17.03 -38.23
C PHE A 17 19.59 -16.79 -36.79
N LYS A 18 20.89 -16.98 -36.52
CA LYS A 18 21.46 -16.65 -35.21
C LYS A 18 21.34 -15.17 -34.88
N ALA A 19 21.63 -14.29 -35.84
CA ALA A 19 21.49 -12.84 -35.65
C ALA A 19 20.02 -12.44 -35.42
N GLU A 20 19.09 -13.06 -36.13
CA GLU A 20 17.65 -12.79 -35.98
C GLU A 20 17.14 -13.24 -34.60
N ILE A 21 17.54 -14.42 -34.12
CA ILE A 21 17.21 -14.89 -32.77
C ILE A 21 17.75 -13.94 -31.70
N GLN A 22 18.99 -13.48 -31.84
CA GLN A 22 19.59 -12.55 -30.88
C GLN A 22 18.83 -11.22 -30.84
N ALA A 23 18.49 -10.67 -32.01
CA ALA A 23 17.71 -9.44 -32.09
C ALA A 23 16.31 -9.59 -31.45
N LEU A 24 15.64 -10.74 -31.66
CA LEU A 24 14.35 -11.03 -31.03
C LEU A 24 14.46 -11.15 -29.50
N GLN A 25 15.53 -11.77 -28.99
CA GLN A 25 15.77 -11.88 -27.54
C GLN A 25 16.00 -10.51 -26.89
N GLU A 26 16.79 -9.65 -27.54
CA GLU A 26 17.05 -8.29 -27.07
C GLU A 26 15.76 -7.44 -27.08
N ALA A 27 14.96 -7.54 -28.14
CA ALA A 27 13.66 -6.88 -28.22
C ALA A 27 12.68 -7.35 -27.15
N SER A 28 12.61 -8.66 -26.88
CA SER A 28 11.76 -9.22 -25.81
C SER A 28 12.14 -8.68 -24.44
N LYS A 29 13.44 -8.66 -24.13
CA LYS A 29 13.94 -8.16 -22.84
C LYS A 29 13.65 -6.66 -22.66
N ALA A 30 13.82 -5.87 -23.72
CA ALA A 30 13.47 -4.45 -23.68
C ALA A 30 11.96 -4.23 -23.45
N ALA A 31 11.11 -5.03 -24.10
CA ALA A 31 9.67 -4.98 -23.91
C ALA A 31 9.25 -5.35 -22.48
N GLU A 32 9.89 -6.36 -21.88
CA GLU A 32 9.66 -6.76 -20.49
C GLU A 32 10.00 -5.62 -19.51
N MET A 33 11.18 -5.02 -19.65
CA MET A 33 11.58 -3.89 -18.79
C MET A 33 10.62 -2.70 -18.93
N SER A 34 10.23 -2.35 -20.17
CA SER A 34 9.27 -1.27 -20.42
C SER A 34 7.89 -1.57 -19.80
N ARG A 35 7.45 -2.84 -19.83
CA ARG A 35 6.20 -3.25 -19.19
C ARG A 35 6.27 -3.14 -17.67
N GLU A 36 7.40 -3.51 -17.08
CA GLU A 36 7.68 -3.36 -15.64
C GLU A 36 7.60 -1.90 -15.21
N GLU A 37 8.23 -0.99 -15.97
CA GLU A 37 8.21 0.45 -15.72
C GLU A 37 6.81 1.04 -15.84
N MET A 38 6.07 0.72 -16.90
CA MET A 38 4.68 1.15 -17.07
C MET A 38 3.78 0.64 -15.95
N LYS A 39 4.02 -0.58 -15.46
CA LYS A 39 3.27 -1.14 -14.33
C LYS A 39 3.50 -0.30 -13.07
N LYS A 40 4.76 0.03 -12.75
CA LYS A 40 5.10 0.89 -11.60
C LYS A 40 4.46 2.27 -11.71
N GLN A 41 4.53 2.90 -12.88
CA GLN A 41 3.90 4.21 -13.11
C GLN A 41 2.37 4.15 -12.91
N ARG A 42 1.71 3.07 -13.37
CA ARG A 42 0.28 2.88 -13.15
C ARG A 42 -0.06 2.74 -11.66
N GLU A 43 0.71 1.96 -10.93
CA GLU A 43 0.52 1.77 -9.47
C GLU A 43 0.67 3.10 -8.71
N GLU A 44 1.64 3.95 -9.09
CA GLU A 44 1.82 5.28 -8.50
C GLU A 44 0.65 6.22 -8.82
N ILE A 45 0.17 6.23 -10.07
CA ILE A 45 -0.99 7.04 -10.47
C ILE A 45 -2.25 6.58 -9.72
N GLU A 46 -2.49 5.27 -9.63
CA GLU A 46 -3.61 4.74 -8.85
C GLU A 46 -3.51 5.14 -7.38
N LYS A 47 -2.32 5.05 -6.78
CA LYS A 47 -2.09 5.45 -5.40
C LYS A 47 -2.38 6.94 -5.17
N SER A 48 -1.93 7.80 -6.08
CA SER A 48 -2.20 9.24 -6.01
C SER A 48 -3.68 9.55 -6.19
N ARG A 49 -4.34 8.91 -7.15
CA ARG A 49 -5.79 9.04 -7.37
C ARG A 49 -6.60 8.58 -6.15
N ARG A 50 -6.22 7.47 -5.52
CA ARG A 50 -6.86 6.97 -4.28
C ARG A 50 -6.71 7.97 -3.14
N ALA A 51 -5.52 8.53 -2.94
CA ALA A 51 -5.28 9.55 -1.92
C ALA A 51 -6.18 10.78 -2.14
N ALA A 52 -6.31 11.24 -3.39
CA ALA A 52 -7.17 12.38 -3.73
C ALA A 52 -8.67 12.09 -3.54
N LEU A 53 -9.14 10.87 -3.85
CA LEU A 53 -10.54 10.50 -3.66
C LEU A 53 -10.94 10.44 -2.18
N ILE A 54 -10.05 9.93 -1.33
CA ILE A 54 -10.25 9.93 0.13
C ILE A 54 -10.30 11.38 0.66
N ASP A 55 -9.48 12.26 0.11
CA ASP A 55 -9.41 13.68 0.50
C ASP A 55 -10.65 14.49 0.04
N ASN A 56 -11.33 14.10 -1.05
CA ASN A 56 -12.37 14.90 -1.71
C ASN A 56 -13.82 14.44 -1.48
N GLY A 57 -14.10 13.58 -0.49
CA GLY A 57 -15.47 13.36 -0.01
C GLY A 57 -16.20 12.14 -0.58
N LEU A 58 -15.51 11.01 -0.74
CA LEU A 58 -16.18 9.71 -0.84
C LEU A 58 -17.07 9.46 0.39
N SER A 59 -18.25 8.87 0.17
CA SER A 59 -19.08 8.37 1.25
C SER A 59 -18.44 7.17 1.93
N PHE A 60 -18.89 6.87 3.16
CA PHE A 60 -18.33 5.80 3.97
C PHE A 60 -18.43 4.42 3.30
N ASP A 61 -19.52 4.15 2.59
CA ASP A 61 -19.74 2.87 1.89
C ASP A 61 -18.83 2.74 0.65
N GLU A 62 -18.59 3.83 -0.06
CA GLU A 62 -17.66 3.84 -1.21
C GLU A 62 -16.21 3.62 -0.76
N ILE A 63 -15.82 4.16 0.40
CA ILE A 63 -14.49 3.91 0.99
C ILE A 63 -14.35 2.43 1.37
N ARG A 64 -15.41 1.83 1.93
CA ARG A 64 -15.42 0.40 2.31
C ARG A 64 -15.28 -0.51 1.09
N GLU A 65 -16.06 -0.25 0.04
CA GLU A 65 -16.02 -1.03 -1.19
C GLU A 65 -14.64 -0.95 -1.88
N GLU A 66 -14.10 0.26 -2.04
CA GLU A 66 -12.82 0.48 -2.72
C GLU A 66 -11.64 -0.13 -1.94
N LEU A 67 -11.65 -0.04 -0.61
CA LEU A 67 -10.59 -0.58 0.25
C LEU A 67 -10.82 -2.04 0.66
N LYS A 68 -11.92 -2.67 0.20
CA LYS A 68 -12.34 -4.03 0.57
C LYS A 68 -12.35 -4.25 2.08
N ILE A 69 -12.83 -3.25 2.81
CA ILE A 69 -12.96 -3.30 4.25
C ILE A 69 -14.20 -4.12 4.58
N ASP A 70 -14.09 -5.04 5.54
CA ASP A 70 -15.23 -5.83 6.01
C ASP A 70 -16.31 -4.88 6.55
N GLU A 71 -17.58 -5.14 6.22
CA GLU A 71 -18.70 -4.32 6.67
C GLU A 71 -18.78 -4.23 8.21
N ASN A 72 -18.31 -5.29 8.88
CA ASN A 72 -18.27 -5.40 10.34
C ASN A 72 -16.95 -4.89 10.95
N ALA A 73 -16.01 -4.42 10.13
CA ALA A 73 -14.74 -3.92 10.63
C ALA A 73 -14.98 -2.68 11.51
N PRO A 74 -14.47 -2.67 12.76
CA PRO A 74 -14.58 -1.52 13.64
C PRO A 74 -13.72 -0.37 13.13
N TYR A 75 -14.08 0.84 13.52
CA TYR A 75 -13.39 2.06 13.14
C TYR A 75 -13.29 3.02 14.32
N ILE A 76 -12.31 3.92 14.26
CA ILE A 76 -12.18 5.06 15.17
C ILE A 76 -12.77 6.27 14.47
N LEU A 77 -13.70 6.94 15.13
CA LEU A 77 -14.20 8.26 14.72
C LEU A 77 -13.44 9.32 15.52
N ASN A 78 -12.79 10.24 14.80
CA ASN A 78 -12.22 11.43 15.39
C ASN A 78 -13.35 12.42 15.72
N ILE A 79 -13.57 12.68 17.00
CA ILE A 79 -14.61 13.60 17.50
C ILE A 79 -14.06 14.97 17.91
N SER A 80 -12.79 15.27 17.59
CA SER A 80 -12.21 16.57 17.93
C SER A 80 -12.82 17.67 17.06
N ASP A 81 -13.28 18.74 17.72
CA ASP A 81 -13.76 19.95 17.05
C ASP A 81 -12.63 20.95 16.73
N ASP A 82 -11.37 20.60 17.03
CA ASP A 82 -10.21 21.48 16.80
C ASP A 82 -9.82 21.53 15.30
N PRO A 83 -9.94 22.70 14.64
CA PRO A 83 -9.59 22.85 13.22
C PRO A 83 -8.10 22.60 12.92
N THR A 84 -7.24 22.68 13.92
CA THR A 84 -5.79 22.48 13.77
C THR A 84 -5.38 21.02 13.92
N MET A 85 -6.30 20.14 14.33
CA MET A 85 -6.05 18.71 14.43
C MET A 85 -6.14 18.06 13.04
N THR A 86 -5.04 18.19 12.30
CA THR A 86 -4.84 17.50 11.01
C THR A 86 -4.98 15.99 11.18
N GLY A 87 -6.13 15.44 10.83
CA GLY A 87 -6.40 14.01 10.98
C GLY A 87 -7.61 13.56 10.16
N CYS A 88 -7.61 12.28 9.79
CA CYS A 88 -8.75 11.64 9.14
C CYS A 88 -9.94 11.59 10.09
N LEU A 89 -11.15 11.84 9.59
CA LEU A 89 -12.39 11.76 10.39
C LEU A 89 -12.65 10.31 10.84
N ILE A 90 -12.44 9.32 9.97
CA ILE A 90 -12.70 7.91 10.23
C ILE A 90 -11.46 7.07 9.93
N MET A 91 -11.04 6.22 10.86
CA MET A 91 -9.88 5.34 10.72
C MET A 91 -10.28 3.89 10.94
N HIS A 92 -10.25 3.08 9.88
CA HIS A 92 -10.62 1.67 9.95
C HIS A 92 -9.54 0.83 10.62
N LEU A 93 -9.97 -0.13 11.42
CA LEU A 93 -9.09 -1.03 12.14
C LEU A 93 -8.95 -2.34 11.36
N ARG A 94 -7.72 -2.81 11.19
CA ARG A 94 -7.45 -4.15 10.66
C ARG A 94 -7.49 -5.17 11.78
N GLN A 95 -7.75 -6.43 11.42
CA GLN A 95 -7.53 -7.56 12.31
C GLN A 95 -6.08 -7.55 12.85
N GLY A 96 -5.91 -7.91 14.13
CA GLY A 96 -4.62 -7.90 14.82
C GLY A 96 -4.25 -6.53 15.36
N GLU A 97 -2.96 -6.20 15.35
CA GLU A 97 -2.43 -4.98 15.97
C GLU A 97 -2.53 -3.74 15.05
N ASN A 98 -3.09 -2.67 15.60
CA ASN A 98 -3.14 -1.33 15.03
C ASN A 98 -2.35 -0.39 15.94
N LYS A 99 -1.16 0.02 15.51
CA LYS A 99 -0.27 0.91 16.26
C LYS A 99 -0.69 2.37 16.08
N ILE A 100 -0.85 3.09 17.17
CA ILE A 100 -1.21 4.51 17.21
C ILE A 100 -0.07 5.33 17.80
N GLY A 101 0.31 6.42 17.15
CA GLY A 101 1.36 7.32 17.63
C GLY A 101 1.59 8.54 16.74
N ALA A 102 2.58 9.37 17.09
CA ALA A 102 2.93 10.56 16.33
C ALA A 102 3.92 10.27 15.17
N LEU A 103 4.67 9.16 15.24
CA LEU A 103 5.61 8.77 14.18
C LEU A 103 4.90 8.13 12.99
N GLN A 104 5.45 8.36 11.78
CA GLN A 104 4.94 7.78 10.53
C GLN A 104 5.06 6.24 10.45
N GLU A 105 5.80 5.62 11.35
CA GLU A 105 5.88 4.16 11.48
C GLU A 105 4.62 3.54 12.09
N SER A 106 3.76 4.36 12.71
CA SER A 106 2.47 3.93 13.25
C SER A 106 1.48 3.62 12.13
N ASN A 107 0.58 2.67 12.36
CA ASN A 107 -0.50 2.38 11.41
C ASN A 107 -1.49 3.54 11.36
N ILE A 108 -1.73 4.17 12.50
CA ILE A 108 -2.60 5.32 12.67
C ILE A 108 -1.78 6.44 13.29
N VAL A 109 -1.59 7.52 12.52
CA VAL A 109 -0.80 8.67 12.95
C VAL A 109 -1.73 9.74 13.50
N ILE A 110 -1.55 10.11 14.78
CA ILE A 110 -2.30 11.17 15.44
C ILE A 110 -1.32 12.27 15.85
N LYS A 111 -1.63 13.51 15.48
CA LYS A 111 -0.87 14.69 15.89
C LYS A 111 -1.66 15.44 16.95
N GLY A 112 -1.00 15.76 18.05
CA GLY A 112 -1.61 16.51 19.14
C GLY A 112 -0.66 16.64 20.32
N VAL A 113 -0.93 17.64 21.16
CA VAL A 113 -0.16 17.87 22.39
C VAL A 113 -0.33 16.66 23.31
N GLY A 114 0.79 16.09 23.78
CA GLY A 114 0.78 14.95 24.70
C GLY A 114 0.69 13.57 24.03
N ILE A 115 0.47 13.50 22.72
CA ILE A 115 0.60 12.25 21.97
C ILE A 115 2.08 11.85 21.93
N GLN A 116 2.35 10.56 22.08
CA GLN A 116 3.71 10.02 22.11
C GLN A 116 4.04 9.45 20.73
N ASP A 117 5.33 9.36 20.42
CA ASP A 117 5.83 8.73 19.19
C ASP A 117 5.22 7.35 18.94
N SER A 118 5.16 6.55 20.01
CA SER A 118 4.41 5.30 20.11
C SER A 118 3.48 5.40 21.30
N HIS A 119 2.17 5.58 21.06
CA HIS A 119 1.21 5.98 22.09
C HIS A 119 0.40 4.80 22.62
N CYS A 120 -0.23 4.03 21.75
CA CYS A 120 -0.96 2.83 22.18
C CYS A 120 -1.08 1.82 21.03
N ILE A 121 -1.47 0.59 21.38
CA ILE A 121 -1.81 -0.46 20.43
C ILE A 121 -3.28 -0.80 20.63
N LEU A 122 -4.03 -0.77 19.53
CA LEU A 122 -5.37 -1.34 19.46
C LEU A 122 -5.30 -2.71 18.82
N THR A 123 -5.64 -3.74 19.59
CA THR A 123 -5.72 -5.11 19.09
C THR A 123 -7.18 -5.45 18.80
N CYS A 124 -7.45 -5.82 17.55
CA CYS A 124 -8.75 -6.28 17.09
C CYS A 124 -8.71 -7.80 16.87
N GLU A 125 -9.46 -8.53 17.69
CA GLU A 125 -9.67 -9.97 17.55
C GLU A 125 -11.06 -10.19 16.96
N ASN A 126 -11.11 -10.89 15.82
CA ASN A 126 -12.31 -11.31 15.08
C ASN A 126 -13.36 -10.22 14.83
N TYR A 127 -12.95 -8.95 14.79
CA TYR A 127 -13.83 -7.78 14.71
C TYR A 127 -14.88 -7.64 15.83
N ASP A 128 -14.89 -8.52 16.84
CA ASP A 128 -15.85 -8.51 17.94
C ASP A 128 -15.23 -8.13 19.29
N LYS A 129 -13.89 -8.24 19.41
CA LYS A 129 -13.16 -7.95 20.64
C LYS A 129 -12.04 -6.97 20.39
N MET A 130 -12.10 -5.85 21.12
CA MET A 130 -11.12 -4.76 21.07
C MET A 130 -10.37 -4.67 22.40
N THR A 131 -9.05 -4.62 22.32
CA THR A 131 -8.18 -4.36 23.48
C THR A 131 -7.32 -3.14 23.20
N ILE A 132 -7.20 -2.24 24.17
CA ILE A 132 -6.35 -1.04 24.08
C ILE A 132 -5.21 -1.21 25.07
N THR A 133 -3.98 -1.14 24.59
CA THR A 133 -2.78 -1.23 25.41
C THR A 133 -1.99 0.08 25.30
N PRO A 134 -1.98 0.93 26.34
CA PRO A 134 -1.14 2.13 26.37
C PRO A 134 0.35 1.74 26.36
N LEU A 135 1.19 2.59 25.78
CA LEU A 135 2.63 2.38 25.70
C LEU A 135 3.41 3.42 26.49
N GLY A 136 4.39 2.96 27.27
CA GLY A 136 5.27 3.83 28.05
C GLY A 136 4.47 4.71 29.03
N LYS A 137 4.60 6.04 28.88
CA LYS A 137 3.89 7.04 29.70
C LYS A 137 2.74 7.71 28.95
N SER A 138 2.21 7.06 27.91
CA SER A 138 1.08 7.59 27.15
C SER A 138 -0.15 7.75 28.02
N ARG A 139 -0.81 8.90 27.94
CA ARG A 139 -2.08 9.13 28.61
C ARG A 139 -3.24 8.63 27.73
N THR A 140 -3.69 7.41 27.98
CA THR A 140 -4.86 6.82 27.31
C THR A 140 -6.02 6.64 28.28
N LEU A 141 -7.23 7.05 27.87
CA LEU A 141 -8.44 6.91 28.68
C LEU A 141 -9.50 6.14 27.90
N VAL A 142 -10.25 5.29 28.59
CA VAL A 142 -11.43 4.60 28.06
C VAL A 142 -12.62 4.92 28.97
N ASN A 143 -13.67 5.48 28.38
CA ASN A 143 -14.88 5.91 29.10
C ASN A 143 -14.54 6.80 30.32
N GLY A 144 -13.57 7.71 30.17
CA GLY A 144 -13.13 8.63 31.21
C GLY A 144 -12.15 8.07 32.24
N ASN A 145 -11.81 6.77 32.18
CA ASN A 145 -10.89 6.14 33.11
C ASN A 145 -9.51 5.95 32.49
N TYR A 146 -8.44 6.25 33.24
CA TYR A 146 -7.08 6.00 32.78
C TYR A 146 -6.84 4.50 32.62
N LEU A 147 -6.26 4.13 31.49
CA LEU A 147 -5.65 2.81 31.32
C LEU A 147 -4.26 2.84 31.96
N SER A 148 -4.05 1.99 32.95
CA SER A 148 -2.79 1.76 33.66
C SER A 148 -2.01 0.60 33.06
#